data_AF-A0A1J4N357-F1
#
_entry.id   AF-A0A1J4N357-F1
#
_cell.length_a   1.000
_cell.length_b   1.000
_cell.length_c   1.000
_cell.angle_alpha   90.00
_cell.angle_beta   90.00
_cell.angle_gamma   90.00
#
_symmetry.space_group_name_H-M   'P 1'
#
loop_
_entity.id
_entity.type
_entity.pdbx_description
1 polymer ?
#
loop_
_entity_poly.entity_id
_entity_poly.type
_entity_poly.pdbx_seq_one_letter_code
_entity_poly.pdbx_strand_id
1 'polypeptide(L)'
;MPQTVRKYWGPFQGRVTLNFNWDAINHDSVVLVTASEYQVTTPVTSEHRFIGAANITVDNIAPHGPPYDNNHGVTFVVNVDWGSPLNIVTDITVLDSAPIEVQV
;
A
#
# COMPACT_ATOMS: atom_id res chain seq x y z
N MET A 1 -16.43 -1.22 -10.53
CA MET A 1 -15.63 -2.46 -10.51
C MET A 1 -14.29 -2.16 -9.86
N PRO A 2 -13.85 -2.96 -8.87
CA PRO A 2 -12.61 -2.68 -8.14
C PRO A 2 -11.40 -2.69 -9.08
N GLN A 3 -10.44 -1.81 -8.83
CA GLN A 3 -9.19 -1.75 -9.57
C GLN A 3 -8.05 -2.05 -8.61
N THR A 4 -7.02 -2.77 -9.08
CA THR A 4 -5.86 -3.12 -8.25
C THR A 4 -4.56 -2.83 -8.97
N VAL A 5 -3.62 -2.22 -8.27
CA VAL A 5 -2.23 -2.05 -8.71
C VAL A 5 -1.28 -2.75 -7.74
N ARG A 6 -0.24 -3.37 -8.28
CA ARG A 6 0.87 -3.90 -7.49
C ARG A 6 2.02 -2.92 -7.53
N LYS A 7 2.48 -2.48 -6.35
CA LYS A 7 3.59 -1.57 -6.21
C LYS A 7 4.72 -2.21 -5.42
N TYR A 8 5.87 -2.33 -6.08
CA TYR A 8 7.13 -2.77 -5.46
C TYR A 8 7.81 -1.59 -4.77
N TRP A 9 8.32 -1.88 -3.58
CA TRP A 9 8.97 -0.91 -2.71
C TRP A 9 10.42 -1.33 -2.43
N GLY A 10 11.22 -0.37 -1.96
CA GLY A 10 12.61 -0.62 -1.58
C GLY A 10 12.71 -1.45 -0.30
N PRO A 11 13.94 -1.78 0.11
CA PRO A 11 14.12 -2.43 1.39
C PRO A 11 13.83 -1.43 2.51
N PHE A 12 12.87 -1.75 3.35
CA PHE A 12 12.47 -0.92 4.49
C PHE A 12 12.63 -1.69 5.79
N GLN A 13 12.84 -0.96 6.89
CA GLN A 13 12.92 -1.50 8.24
C GLN A 13 12.08 -0.65 9.18
N GLY A 14 11.36 -1.29 10.10
CA GLY A 14 10.50 -0.62 11.06
C GLY A 14 9.30 0.05 10.40
N ARG A 15 8.81 1.12 11.02
CA ARG A 15 7.59 1.83 10.63
C ARG A 15 7.88 2.91 9.59
N VAL A 16 7.35 2.74 8.38
CA VAL A 16 7.55 3.65 7.25
C VAL A 16 6.21 4.15 6.70
N THR A 17 6.09 5.45 6.47
CA THR A 17 4.94 6.04 5.77
C THR A 17 5.20 6.00 4.27
N LEU A 18 4.28 5.39 3.52
CA LEU A 18 4.33 5.27 2.06
C LEU A 18 3.17 6.04 1.44
N ASN A 19 3.42 6.60 0.25
CA ASN A 19 2.43 7.31 -0.54
C ASN A 19 2.40 6.76 -1.97
N PHE A 20 1.20 6.55 -2.50
CA PHE A 20 0.99 6.15 -3.88
C PHE A 20 -0.09 7.01 -4.53
N ASN A 21 0.32 7.84 -5.49
CA ASN A 21 -0.59 8.67 -6.28
C ASN A 21 -1.26 7.83 -7.36
N TRP A 22 -2.57 7.91 -7.45
CA TRP A 22 -3.37 7.20 -8.44
C TRP A 22 -4.71 7.89 -8.67
N ASP A 23 -4.94 8.35 -9.89
CA ASP A 23 -6.16 9.10 -10.30
C ASP A 23 -7.48 8.35 -10.02
N ALA A 24 -7.44 7.02 -9.84
CA ALA A 24 -8.62 6.24 -9.49
C ALA A 24 -9.07 6.41 -8.02
N ILE A 25 -8.23 6.98 -7.16
CA ILE A 25 -8.51 7.16 -5.73
C ILE A 25 -8.92 8.61 -5.45
N ASN A 26 -9.98 8.81 -4.69
CA ASN A 26 -10.43 10.10 -4.17
C ASN A 26 -10.43 10.06 -2.63
N HIS A 27 -10.64 11.21 -1.97
CA HIS A 27 -10.61 11.26 -0.50
C HIS A 27 -11.66 10.35 0.17
N ASP A 28 -12.80 10.12 -0.47
CA ASP A 28 -13.86 9.22 0.03
C ASP A 28 -13.76 7.79 -0.52
N SER A 29 -12.70 7.44 -1.25
CA SER A 29 -12.55 6.09 -1.76
C SER A 29 -12.37 5.08 -0.62
N VAL A 30 -12.92 3.88 -0.78
CA VAL A 30 -12.56 2.76 0.08
C VAL A 30 -11.35 2.05 -0.53
N VAL A 31 -10.23 2.03 0.20
CA VAL A 31 -8.96 1.44 -0.25
C VAL A 31 -8.56 0.29 0.66
N LEU A 32 -8.22 -0.84 0.05
CA LEU A 32 -7.57 -1.97 0.72
C LEU A 32 -6.10 -2.01 0.29
N VAL A 33 -5.21 -2.20 1.26
CA VAL A 33 -3.78 -2.37 1.00
C VAL A 33 -3.33 -3.66 1.66
N THR A 34 -2.79 -4.58 0.86
CA THR A 34 -2.13 -5.79 1.36
C THR A 34 -0.62 -5.63 1.20
N ALA A 35 0.16 -6.31 2.03
CA ALA A 35 1.61 -6.29 1.95
C ALA A 35 2.20 -7.69 2.13
N SER A 36 3.37 -7.93 1.53
CA SER A 36 4.19 -9.12 1.77
C SER A 36 5.66 -8.82 1.58
N GLU A 37 6.52 -9.69 2.09
CA GLU A 37 7.91 -9.75 1.65
C GLU A 37 7.98 -10.02 0.14
N TYR A 38 9.04 -9.52 -0.50
CA TYR A 38 9.21 -9.59 -1.94
C TYR A 38 10.64 -9.95 -2.32
N GLN A 39 10.79 -10.98 -3.15
CA GLN A 39 12.09 -11.37 -3.69
C GLN A 39 12.43 -10.47 -4.87
N VAL A 40 13.57 -9.78 -4.80
CA VAL A 40 14.13 -9.03 -5.93
C VAL A 40 15.31 -9.81 -6.48
N THR A 41 15.37 -10.01 -7.80
CA THR A 41 16.50 -10.68 -8.45
C THR A 41 17.28 -9.72 -9.33
N THR A 42 18.57 -9.99 -9.51
CA THR A 42 19.42 -9.20 -10.42
C THR A 42 20.33 -10.17 -11.20
N PRO A 43 20.08 -10.39 -12.51
CA PRO A 43 19.06 -9.74 -13.36
C PRO A 43 17.62 -10.13 -12.98
N VAL A 44 16.66 -9.31 -13.42
CA VAL A 44 15.23 -9.49 -13.16
C VAL A 44 14.71 -10.73 -13.87
N THR A 45 14.38 -11.78 -13.12
CA THR A 45 14.03 -13.10 -13.70
C THR A 45 12.97 -13.87 -12.93
N SER A 46 12.95 -13.79 -11.60
CA SER A 46 12.12 -14.67 -10.76
C SER A 46 11.56 -13.95 -9.54
N GLU A 47 11.27 -12.66 -9.65
CA GLU A 47 10.67 -11.91 -8.57
C GLU A 47 9.27 -12.41 -8.21
N HIS A 48 9.02 -12.54 -6.92
CA HIS A 48 7.72 -13.00 -6.42
C HIS A 48 7.53 -12.61 -4.96
N ARG A 49 6.26 -12.66 -4.52
CA ARG A 49 5.89 -12.60 -3.11
C ARG A 49 6.23 -13.92 -2.44
N PHE A 50 6.72 -13.87 -1.21
CA PHE A 50 6.95 -15.06 -0.40
C PHE A 50 6.61 -14.76 1.06
N ILE A 51 6.55 -15.82 1.87
CA ILE A 51 6.39 -15.72 3.33
C ILE A 51 7.75 -16.00 3.94
N GLY A 52 8.42 -14.97 4.46
CA GLY A 52 9.59 -15.12 5.31
C GLY A 52 9.21 -15.09 6.78
N ALA A 53 10.18 -14.76 7.64
CA ALA A 53 10.01 -14.77 9.09
C ALA A 53 9.57 -13.40 9.65
N ALA A 54 9.52 -12.35 8.84
CA ALA A 54 9.19 -11.01 9.30
C ALA A 54 7.68 -10.80 9.43
N ASN A 55 7.26 -10.05 10.46
CA ASN A 55 5.90 -9.55 10.53
C ASN A 55 5.79 -8.28 9.68
N ILE A 56 4.97 -8.33 8.62
CA ILE A 56 4.67 -7.18 7.77
C ILE A 56 3.23 -6.74 8.02
N THR A 57 3.02 -5.53 8.56
CA THR A 57 1.67 -4.98 8.79
C THR A 57 1.45 -3.72 8.00
N VAL A 58 0.20 -3.51 7.58
CA VAL A 58 -0.26 -2.27 6.99
C VAL A 58 -1.18 -1.58 8.00
N ASP A 59 -0.88 -0.33 8.30
CA ASP A 59 -1.58 0.47 9.30
C ASP A 59 -2.00 1.82 8.71
N ASN A 60 -3.04 2.42 9.27
CA ASN A 60 -3.46 3.81 9.00
C ASN A 60 -3.56 4.17 7.50
N ILE A 61 -4.39 3.44 6.75
CA ILE A 61 -4.64 3.67 5.32
C ILE A 61 -5.54 4.91 5.16
N ALA A 62 -5.02 5.95 4.52
CA ALA A 62 -5.67 7.24 4.32
C ALA A 62 -5.71 7.62 2.83
N PRO A 63 -6.84 7.38 2.14
CA PRO A 63 -7.11 7.93 0.82
C PRO A 63 -7.11 9.47 0.85
N HIS A 64 -6.65 10.11 -0.21
CA HIS A 64 -6.64 11.56 -0.35
C HIS A 64 -6.98 11.99 -1.77
N GLY A 65 -7.45 13.24 -1.89
CA GLY A 65 -7.88 13.86 -3.13
C GLY A 65 -8.58 15.21 -2.87
N PRO A 66 -8.94 15.94 -3.94
CA PRO A 66 -9.58 17.25 -3.80
C PRO A 66 -10.92 17.12 -3.07
N PRO A 67 -11.30 18.07 -2.20
CA PRO A 67 -10.70 19.40 -2.04
C PRO A 67 -9.55 19.51 -1.03
N TYR A 68 -9.17 18.43 -0.34
CA TYR A 68 -8.22 18.47 0.78
C TYR A 68 -6.76 18.23 0.39
N ASP A 69 -6.54 17.58 -0.75
CA ASP A 69 -5.25 17.42 -1.41
C ASP A 69 -5.46 17.58 -2.93
N ASN A 70 -4.56 18.28 -3.63
CA ASN A 70 -4.67 18.37 -5.09
C ASN A 70 -4.30 17.04 -5.79
N ASN A 71 -3.63 16.12 -5.09
CA ASN A 71 -3.26 14.81 -5.60
C ASN A 71 -4.26 13.75 -5.18
N HIS A 72 -4.59 12.88 -6.12
CA HIS A 72 -5.35 11.65 -5.93
C HIS A 72 -4.41 10.54 -5.48
N GLY A 73 -4.76 9.79 -4.43
CA GLY A 73 -3.92 8.69 -3.98
C GLY A 73 -4.25 8.15 -2.60
N VAL A 74 -3.32 7.37 -2.07
CA VAL A 74 -3.40 6.82 -0.72
C VAL A 74 -2.04 6.95 -0.02
N THR A 75 -2.09 7.45 1.21
CA THR A 75 -0.98 7.39 2.17
C THR A 75 -1.28 6.33 3.20
N PHE A 76 -0.31 5.48 3.53
CA PHE A 76 -0.46 4.41 4.51
C PHE A 76 0.86 4.13 5.20
N VAL A 77 0.80 3.36 6.27
CA VAL A 77 1.99 2.94 7.02
C VAL A 77 2.24 1.46 6.77
N VAL A 78 3.50 1.11 6.57
CA VAL A 78 3.95 -0.28 6.62
C VAL A 78 4.92 -0.40 7.78
N ASN A 79 4.70 -1.39 8.64
CA ASN A 79 5.71 -1.81 9.60
C ASN A 79 6.39 -3.08 9.09
N VAL A 80 7.71 -3.00 8.91
CA VAL A 80 8.58 -4.14 8.60
C VAL A 80 9.30 -4.54 9.88
N ASP A 81 8.71 -5.44 10.64
CA ASP A 81 9.26 -5.91 11.92
C ASP A 81 10.34 -6.96 11.67
N TRP A 82 11.54 -6.49 11.40
CA TRP A 82 12.72 -7.31 11.16
C TRP A 82 14.02 -6.61 11.57
N GLY A 83 15.06 -7.42 11.81
CA GLY A 83 16.39 -6.94 12.23
C GLY A 83 17.18 -6.19 11.13
N SER A 84 16.73 -6.23 9.87
CA SER A 84 17.35 -5.54 8.74
C SER A 84 16.31 -5.07 7.72
N PRO A 85 16.65 -4.14 6.81
CA PRO A 85 15.74 -3.75 5.74
C PRO A 85 15.34 -4.93 4.82
N LEU A 86 14.05 -5.04 4.49
CA LEU A 86 13.50 -6.06 3.59
C LEU A 86 12.70 -5.42 2.47
N ASN A 87 12.83 -5.95 1.25
CA ASN A 87 11.98 -5.54 0.13
C ASN A 87 10.54 -5.99 0.40
N ILE A 88 9.61 -5.08 0.18
CA ILE A 88 8.18 -5.34 0.33
C ILE A 88 7.42 -4.94 -0.92
N VAL A 89 6.25 -5.52 -1.09
CA VAL A 89 5.33 -5.20 -2.17
C VAL A 89 3.94 -5.02 -1.60
N THR A 90 3.20 -4.07 -2.15
CA THR A 90 1.80 -3.86 -1.80
C THR A 90 0.89 -4.06 -2.99
N ASP A 91 -0.25 -4.73 -2.78
CA ASP A 91 -1.39 -4.61 -3.68
C ASP A 91 -2.32 -3.54 -3.10
N ILE A 92 -2.63 -2.52 -3.90
CA ILE A 92 -3.50 -1.41 -3.55
C ILE A 92 -4.76 -1.55 -4.39
N THR A 93 -5.88 -1.83 -3.74
CA THR A 93 -7.18 -2.01 -4.37
C THR A 93 -8.09 -0.86 -3.98
N VAL A 94 -8.59 -0.13 -4.97
CA VAL A 94 -9.70 0.82 -4.78
C VAL A 94 -11.01 0.12 -5.11
N LEU A 95 -11.97 0.20 -4.19
CA LEU A 95 -13.31 -0.35 -4.36
C LEU A 95 -14.23 0.63 -5.11
N ASP A 96 -15.48 0.21 -5.33
CA ASP A 96 -16.40 0.88 -6.24
C ASP A 96 -16.90 2.25 -5.75
N SER A 97 -18.03 2.26 -5.06
CA SER A 97 -18.65 3.50 -4.61
C SER A 97 -18.00 4.00 -3.33
N ALA A 98 -18.00 5.32 -3.15
CA ALA A 98 -17.76 5.93 -1.85
C ALA A 98 -18.70 5.30 -0.80
N PRO A 99 -18.23 5.15 0.46
CA PRO A 99 -19.06 4.58 1.51
C PRO A 99 -20.23 5.51 1.82
N ILE A 100 -21.31 4.93 2.36
CA ILE A 100 -22.33 5.73 3.05
C ILE A 100 -21.72 6.14 4.39
N GLU A 101 -21.46 7.43 4.56
CA GLU A 101 -20.99 7.97 5.83
C GLU A 101 -22.15 8.07 6.82
N VAL A 102 -21.95 7.52 8.02
CA VAL A 102 -22.92 7.59 9.12
C VAL A 102 -22.22 8.20 10.33
N GLN A 103 -22.66 9.38 10.73
CA GLN A 103 -22.25 10.05 11.96
C GLN A 103 -23.38 9.97 12.99
N VAL A 104 -23.02 9.88 14.27
CA VAL A 104 -23.96 9.97 15.40
C VAL A 104 -23.98 11.37 16.01
#